data_AF-A0A6V2K1U9-F1
#
_entry.id   AF-A0A6V2K1U9-F1
#
_cell.length_a   1.000
_cell.length_b   1.000
_cell.length_c   1.000
_cell.angle_alpha   90.00
_cell.angle_beta   90.00
_cell.angle_gamma   90.00
#
_symmetry.space_group_name_H-M   'P 1'
#
loop_
_entity.id
_entity.type
_entity.pdbx_description
1 polymer ?
#
loop_
_entity_poly.entity_id
_entity_poly.type
_entity_poly.pdbx_seq_one_letter_code
_entity_poly.pdbx_strand_id
1 'polypeptide(L)'
;MLLLCSNDFSNSTLIQDKSNTIDCKELQKILTRINFYMKKSQLKDAYHKLDESIRKKGLSFEQCCTFLHKLKHDTWQTKPVNQIWFDLFGRFMNNGTERQKVSAESFLRKFLLKQQKEKDVELEDVRQIFAHLNQLEIANVASSKALNSDSHMYIDKDHFEAYLMSAENDVFDPKKERFDQNCMTHSLSEYWINSSHNTYLTGDQLASQSSVEMYMYALYRGCRCVELDVWDGDVDTDLGLPIPIVYHGHTMTTKIPFSDIIDAVKVFLSFNPESYPIIFSLENHCSIPFQEVMAEQLLTILGDHLYTPSESTLKGALPSPER
;
A
#
# COMPACT_ATOMS: atom_id res chain seq x y z
N MET A 1 -1.95 14.66 -5.67
CA MET A 1 -2.01 16.11 -5.39
C MET A 1 -2.44 16.43 -3.96
N LEU A 2 -3.08 15.50 -3.23
CA LEU A 2 -3.20 15.56 -1.75
C LEU A 2 -1.84 15.69 -1.03
N LEU A 3 -0.75 15.26 -1.69
CA LEU A 3 0.64 15.47 -1.26
C LEU A 3 1.15 16.93 -1.33
N LEU A 4 0.39 17.87 -1.89
CA LEU A 4 0.75 19.30 -1.89
C LEU A 4 0.23 20.04 -0.65
N CYS A 5 -0.53 19.37 0.21
CA CYS A 5 -1.25 19.96 1.34
C CYS A 5 -0.59 19.72 2.70
N SER A 6 0.57 19.06 2.74
CA SER A 6 1.41 18.97 3.93
C SER A 6 2.28 20.23 4.03
N ASN A 7 2.20 20.91 5.18
CA ASN A 7 2.92 22.13 5.57
C ASN A 7 4.48 22.07 5.50
N ASP A 8 5.06 21.09 4.81
CA ASP A 8 6.51 20.88 4.72
C ASP A 8 7.19 21.62 3.57
N PHE A 9 6.46 22.40 2.77
CA PHE A 9 7.09 23.20 1.72
C PHE A 9 7.99 24.32 2.27
N SER A 10 7.77 24.80 3.50
CA SER A 10 8.61 25.84 4.11
C SER A 10 9.99 25.33 4.57
N ASN A 11 10.15 24.02 4.79
CA ASN A 11 11.43 23.41 5.20
C ASN A 11 12.08 22.57 4.10
N SER A 12 11.39 22.36 2.98
CA SER A 12 12.00 21.72 1.83
C SER A 12 12.93 22.70 1.11
N THR A 13 14.13 22.24 0.80
CA THR A 13 15.19 22.89 0.00
C THR A 13 14.79 23.15 -1.47
N LEU A 14 13.51 23.44 -1.75
CA LEU A 14 12.92 23.51 -3.08
C LEU A 14 13.13 24.84 -3.80
N ILE A 15 13.50 25.90 -3.10
CA ILE A 15 13.83 27.21 -3.69
C ILE A 15 15.07 27.76 -2.97
N GLN A 16 16.24 27.58 -3.59
CA GLN A 16 17.51 28.16 -3.13
C GLN A 16 17.85 29.47 -3.86
N ASP A 17 16.88 30.03 -4.57
CA ASP A 17 16.99 31.37 -5.12
C ASP A 17 16.46 32.38 -4.08
N LYS A 18 17.05 33.58 -4.05
CA LYS A 18 16.62 34.64 -3.13
C LYS A 18 15.39 35.40 -3.63
N SER A 19 14.72 34.90 -4.68
CA SER A 19 13.71 35.65 -5.44
C SER A 19 12.28 35.39 -4.96
N ASN A 20 12.04 34.30 -4.21
CA ASN A 20 10.70 33.84 -3.79
C ASN A 20 9.74 33.60 -4.98
N THR A 21 10.26 33.41 -6.19
CA THR A 21 9.47 33.11 -7.38
C THR A 21 10.03 31.88 -8.12
N ILE A 22 9.17 31.25 -8.92
CA ILE A 22 9.46 29.99 -9.63
C ILE A 22 9.46 30.28 -11.13
N ASP A 23 10.59 30.03 -11.79
CA ASP A 23 10.68 30.15 -13.24
C ASP A 23 10.23 28.86 -13.97
N CYS A 24 10.16 28.89 -15.30
CA CYS A 24 9.73 27.75 -16.11
C CYS A 24 10.62 26.50 -15.95
N LYS A 25 11.92 26.67 -15.69
CA LYS A 25 12.87 25.56 -15.52
C LYS A 25 12.72 24.93 -14.13
N GLU A 26 12.52 25.74 -13.10
CA GLU A 26 12.26 25.28 -11.74
C GLU A 26 10.91 24.58 -11.65
N LEU A 27 9.89 25.12 -12.30
CA LEU A 27 8.59 24.49 -12.42
C LEU A 27 8.70 23.09 -13.06
N GLN A 28 9.55 22.92 -14.06
CA GLN A 28 9.80 21.59 -14.63
C GLN A 28 10.37 20.60 -13.60
N LYS A 29 11.29 21.04 -12.74
CA LYS A 29 11.85 20.18 -11.68
C LYS A 29 10.79 19.80 -10.66
N ILE A 30 9.93 20.76 -10.29
CA ILE A 30 8.79 20.52 -9.39
C ILE A 30 7.88 19.45 -10.00
N LEU A 31 7.46 19.62 -11.27
CA LEU A 31 6.61 18.65 -11.96
C LEU A 31 7.22 17.24 -11.98
N THR A 32 8.52 17.13 -12.24
CA THR A 32 9.22 15.84 -12.22
C THR A 32 9.20 15.21 -10.83
N ARG A 33 9.41 16.02 -9.78
CA ARG A 33 9.47 15.54 -8.39
C ARG A 33 8.10 15.12 -7.85
N ILE A 34 7.01 15.72 -8.33
CA ILE A 34 5.65 15.31 -8.01
C ILE A 34 5.10 14.23 -8.96
N ASN A 35 5.97 13.60 -9.76
CA ASN A 35 5.63 12.58 -10.75
C ASN A 35 4.57 13.03 -11.77
N PHE A 36 4.51 14.33 -12.06
CA PHE A 36 3.64 14.87 -13.10
C PHE A 36 4.38 14.88 -14.44
N TYR A 37 4.02 13.93 -15.30
CA TYR A 37 4.67 13.77 -16.60
C TYR A 37 4.06 14.69 -17.65
N MET A 38 4.86 15.63 -18.17
CA MET A 38 4.49 16.53 -19.25
C MET A 38 5.69 16.76 -20.17
N LYS A 39 5.45 16.82 -21.50
CA LYS A 39 6.53 17.12 -22.44
C LYS A 39 7.05 18.55 -22.20
N LYS A 40 8.37 18.74 -22.32
CA LYS A 40 9.02 20.06 -22.18
C LYS A 40 8.37 21.14 -23.07
N SER A 41 7.97 20.79 -24.28
CA SER A 41 7.29 21.71 -25.20
C SER A 41 5.93 22.14 -24.66
N GLN A 42 5.10 21.20 -24.19
CA GLN A 42 3.78 21.49 -23.63
C GLN A 42 3.85 22.39 -22.40
N LEU A 43 4.83 22.16 -21.51
CA LEU A 43 5.05 23.01 -20.34
C LEU A 43 5.44 24.43 -20.76
N LYS A 44 6.36 24.56 -21.72
CA LYS A 44 6.74 25.87 -22.27
C LYS A 44 5.54 26.58 -22.88
N ASP A 45 4.75 25.89 -23.70
CA ASP A 45 3.56 26.45 -24.34
C ASP A 45 2.54 26.93 -23.30
N ALA A 46 2.29 26.15 -22.26
CA ALA A 46 1.41 26.54 -21.15
C ALA A 46 1.97 27.73 -20.36
N TYR A 47 3.28 27.74 -20.07
CA TYR A 47 3.94 28.84 -19.37
C TYR A 47 3.96 30.13 -20.21
N HIS A 48 4.09 30.02 -21.53
CA HIS A 48 4.04 31.15 -22.44
C HIS A 48 2.66 31.81 -22.54
N LYS A 49 1.58 31.12 -22.14
CA LYS A 49 0.23 31.71 -22.03
C LYS A 49 0.04 32.62 -20.82
N LEU A 50 0.95 32.60 -19.84
CA LEU A 50 0.94 33.51 -18.69
C LEU A 50 1.27 34.94 -19.13
N ASP A 51 0.85 35.95 -18.36
CA ASP A 51 1.16 37.35 -18.65
C ASP A 51 2.68 37.61 -18.72
N GLU A 52 3.09 38.52 -19.60
CA GLU A 52 4.51 38.81 -19.84
C GLU A 52 5.24 39.27 -18.56
N SER A 53 4.56 40.02 -17.70
CA SER A 53 5.08 40.48 -16.41
C SER A 53 5.37 39.31 -15.47
N ILE A 54 4.50 38.29 -15.44
CA ILE A 54 4.65 37.07 -14.64
C ILE A 54 5.79 36.22 -15.20
N ARG A 55 5.86 36.05 -16.52
CA ARG A 55 6.94 35.27 -17.17
C ARG A 55 8.33 35.86 -16.88
N LYS A 56 8.45 37.18 -16.78
CA LYS A 56 9.71 37.88 -16.46
C LYS A 56 10.06 37.84 -14.98
N LYS A 57 9.06 37.89 -14.09
CA LYS A 57 9.27 37.91 -12.63
C LYS A 57 9.33 36.51 -12.00
N GLY A 58 8.83 35.49 -12.68
CA GLY A 58 8.57 34.17 -12.10
C GLY A 58 7.22 34.12 -11.40
N LEU A 59 6.72 32.90 -11.16
CA LEU A 59 5.47 32.63 -10.46
C LEU A 59 5.68 32.75 -8.95
N SER A 60 4.83 33.51 -8.25
CA SER A 60 4.75 33.37 -6.79
C SER A 60 4.22 31.98 -6.40
N PHE A 61 4.30 31.61 -5.13
CA PHE A 61 3.73 30.36 -4.61
C PHE A 61 2.25 30.19 -4.99
N GLU A 62 1.41 31.19 -4.70
CA GLU A 62 -0.03 31.16 -5.03
C GLU A 62 -0.28 31.02 -6.53
N GLN A 63 0.51 31.71 -7.35
CA GLN A 63 0.41 31.63 -8.81
C GLN A 63 0.87 30.27 -9.34
N CYS A 64 1.89 29.67 -8.71
CA CYS A 64 2.37 28.33 -9.03
C CYS A 64 1.30 27.28 -8.71
N CYS A 65 0.70 27.33 -7.51
CA CYS A 65 -0.44 26.48 -7.17
C CYS A 65 -1.57 26.63 -8.19
N THR A 66 -1.99 27.85 -8.49
CA THR A 66 -3.02 28.13 -9.50
C THR A 66 -2.65 27.56 -10.87
N PHE A 67 -1.39 27.68 -11.28
CA PHE A 67 -0.90 27.15 -12.55
C PHE A 67 -0.93 25.62 -12.56
N LEU A 68 -0.51 24.96 -11.49
CA LEU A 68 -0.57 23.50 -11.34
C LEU A 68 -2.02 22.99 -11.38
N HIS A 69 -2.96 23.69 -10.73
CA HIS A 69 -4.39 23.38 -10.83
C HIS A 69 -4.90 23.48 -12.27
N LYS A 70 -4.51 24.52 -13.02
CA LYS A 70 -4.86 24.66 -14.44
C LYS A 70 -4.26 23.55 -15.30
N LEU A 71 -2.98 23.23 -15.09
CA LEU A 71 -2.31 22.13 -15.80
C LEU A 71 -3.02 20.80 -15.54
N LYS A 72 -3.41 20.52 -14.29
CA LYS A 72 -4.21 19.34 -13.93
C LYS A 72 -5.51 19.31 -14.72
N HIS A 73 -6.26 20.43 -14.74
CA HIS A 73 -7.55 20.51 -15.41
C HIS A 73 -7.46 20.24 -16.93
N ASP A 74 -6.33 20.55 -17.56
CA ASP A 74 -6.07 20.32 -18.99
C ASP A 74 -5.52 18.91 -19.32
N THR A 75 -5.28 18.05 -18.32
CA THR A 75 -4.80 16.67 -18.55
C THR A 75 -5.90 15.69 -18.97
N TRP A 76 -5.49 14.55 -19.56
CA TRP A 76 -6.39 13.47 -19.99
C TRP A 76 -7.26 12.88 -18.86
N GLN A 77 -6.91 13.09 -17.58
CA GLN A 77 -7.64 12.55 -16.43
C GLN A 77 -8.95 13.30 -16.14
N THR A 78 -9.07 14.59 -16.47
CA THR A 78 -10.30 15.34 -16.22
C THR A 78 -11.40 15.06 -17.24
N LYS A 79 -11.05 14.64 -18.47
CA LYS A 79 -12.04 14.35 -19.51
C LYS A 79 -13.02 13.22 -19.11
N PRO A 80 -12.57 12.07 -18.56
CA PRO A 80 -13.46 11.05 -18.02
C PRO A 80 -14.32 11.54 -16.86
N VAL A 81 -13.76 12.27 -15.90
CA VAL A 81 -14.51 12.77 -14.73
C VAL A 81 -15.61 13.73 -15.17
N ASN A 82 -15.32 14.62 -16.12
CA ASN A 82 -16.30 15.53 -16.71
C ASN A 82 -17.43 14.74 -17.38
N GLN A 83 -17.08 13.72 -18.15
CA GLN A 83 -18.05 12.89 -18.85
C GLN A 83 -18.96 12.15 -17.86
N ILE A 84 -18.38 11.51 -16.84
CA ILE A 84 -19.11 10.82 -15.77
C ILE A 84 -20.04 11.80 -15.04
N TRP A 85 -19.53 12.99 -14.67
CA TRP A 85 -20.34 14.03 -14.03
C TRP A 85 -21.53 14.43 -14.90
N PHE A 86 -21.32 14.66 -16.19
CA PHE A 86 -22.39 15.04 -17.11
C PHE A 86 -23.39 13.91 -17.35
N ASP A 87 -22.94 12.67 -17.48
CA ASP A 87 -23.82 11.52 -17.70
C ASP A 87 -24.71 11.24 -16.49
N LEU A 88 -24.19 11.45 -15.28
CA LEU A 88 -24.93 11.21 -14.05
C LEU A 88 -25.83 12.40 -13.67
N PHE A 89 -25.28 13.60 -13.67
CA PHE A 89 -25.94 14.77 -13.08
C PHE A 89 -26.51 15.74 -14.11
N GLY A 90 -26.12 15.60 -15.37
CA GLY A 90 -26.48 16.51 -16.46
C GLY A 90 -25.59 17.74 -16.50
N ARG A 91 -25.32 18.25 -17.71
CA ARG A 91 -24.50 19.45 -17.92
C ARG A 91 -25.22 20.74 -17.50
N PHE A 92 -26.53 20.83 -17.72
CA PHE A 92 -27.30 22.04 -17.47
C PHE A 92 -28.47 21.78 -16.52
N MET A 93 -28.82 22.81 -15.76
CA MET A 93 -30.04 22.92 -14.99
C MET A 93 -31.22 23.28 -15.92
N ASN A 94 -32.47 23.12 -15.45
CA ASN A 94 -33.68 23.41 -16.26
C ASN A 94 -33.79 24.87 -16.72
N ASN A 95 -33.09 25.78 -16.05
CA ASN A 95 -33.00 27.22 -16.39
C ASN A 95 -31.87 27.52 -17.39
N GLY A 96 -31.17 26.51 -17.92
CA GLY A 96 -30.07 26.68 -18.87
C GLY A 96 -28.71 27.03 -18.25
N THR A 97 -28.62 27.19 -16.92
CA THR A 97 -27.33 27.42 -16.26
C THR A 97 -26.54 26.13 -16.14
N GLU A 98 -25.22 26.19 -16.32
CA GLU A 98 -24.36 25.01 -16.13
C GLU A 98 -24.47 24.49 -14.70
N ARG A 99 -24.56 23.16 -14.56
CA ARG A 99 -24.63 22.52 -13.25
C ARG A 99 -23.26 22.52 -12.60
N GLN A 100 -23.09 23.41 -11.64
CA GLN A 100 -21.87 23.52 -10.84
C GLN A 100 -21.87 22.63 -9.59
N LYS A 101 -23.05 22.23 -9.10
CA LYS A 101 -23.20 21.45 -7.85
C LYS A 101 -24.20 20.31 -7.97
N VAL A 102 -24.02 19.28 -7.15
CA VAL A 102 -24.95 18.17 -6.96
C VAL A 102 -25.34 18.06 -5.49
N SER A 103 -26.61 17.77 -5.22
CA SER A 103 -27.10 17.55 -3.85
C SER A 103 -26.77 16.15 -3.35
N ALA A 104 -26.70 15.98 -2.03
CA ALA A 104 -26.52 14.68 -1.38
C ALA A 104 -27.56 13.64 -1.86
N GLU A 105 -28.82 14.05 -2.04
CA GLU A 105 -29.89 13.17 -2.55
C GLU A 105 -29.62 12.69 -3.99
N SER A 106 -29.19 13.60 -4.88
CA SER A 106 -28.89 13.23 -6.27
C SER A 106 -27.62 12.39 -6.35
N PHE A 107 -26.64 12.65 -5.49
CA PHE A 107 -25.42 11.85 -5.38
C PHE A 107 -25.73 10.43 -4.92
N LEU A 108 -26.48 10.28 -3.82
CA LEU A 108 -26.93 8.99 -3.31
C LEU A 108 -27.65 8.18 -4.40
N ARG A 109 -28.74 8.74 -4.96
CA ARG A 109 -29.60 7.99 -5.89
C ARG A 109 -28.91 7.65 -7.20
N LYS A 110 -28.21 8.60 -7.80
CA LYS A 110 -27.71 8.45 -9.17
C LYS A 110 -26.32 7.83 -9.21
N PHE A 111 -25.50 8.11 -8.20
CA PHE A 111 -24.12 7.64 -8.19
C PHE A 111 -23.95 6.45 -7.25
N LEU A 112 -24.13 6.58 -5.94
CA LEU A 112 -23.85 5.47 -5.01
C LEU A 112 -24.77 4.26 -5.25
N LEU A 113 -26.10 4.47 -5.24
CA LEU A 113 -27.06 3.36 -5.38
C LEU A 113 -27.13 2.81 -6.81
N LYS A 114 -27.09 3.67 -7.83
CA LYS A 114 -27.31 3.26 -9.23
C LYS A 114 -26.02 2.92 -9.98
N GLN A 115 -24.99 3.76 -9.85
CA GLN A 115 -23.73 3.59 -10.60
C GLN A 115 -22.76 2.67 -9.87
N GLN A 116 -22.50 2.93 -8.57
CA GLN A 116 -21.61 2.11 -7.73
C GLN A 116 -22.30 0.85 -7.19
N LYS A 117 -23.64 0.83 -7.18
CA LYS A 117 -24.46 -0.30 -6.70
C LYS A 117 -24.28 -0.60 -5.22
N GLU A 118 -23.95 0.42 -4.44
CA GLU A 118 -23.93 0.35 -2.98
C GLU A 118 -25.36 0.12 -2.46
N LYS A 119 -25.55 -0.86 -1.58
CA LYS A 119 -26.89 -1.27 -1.10
C LYS A 119 -27.21 -0.77 0.31
N ASP A 120 -26.19 -0.49 1.11
CA ASP A 120 -26.30 -0.17 2.53
C ASP A 120 -25.77 1.25 2.81
N VAL A 121 -26.22 2.22 2.00
CA VAL A 121 -25.82 3.63 2.13
C VAL A 121 -27.07 4.49 2.22
N GLU A 122 -27.11 5.34 3.24
CA GLU A 122 -28.18 6.27 3.51
C GLU A 122 -27.78 7.72 3.21
N LEU A 123 -28.75 8.62 3.23
CA LEU A 123 -28.51 10.04 2.97
C LEU A 123 -27.54 10.66 3.99
N GLU A 124 -27.56 10.18 5.23
CA GLU A 124 -26.68 10.69 6.27
C GLU A 124 -25.22 10.31 6.04
N ASP A 125 -24.95 9.11 5.52
CA ASP A 125 -23.59 8.71 5.11
C ASP A 125 -23.04 9.65 4.03
N VAL A 126 -23.88 10.01 3.05
CA VAL A 126 -23.50 10.96 2.00
C VAL A 126 -23.19 12.35 2.56
N ARG A 127 -23.95 12.80 3.56
CA ARG A 127 -23.72 14.08 4.23
C ARG A 127 -22.42 14.10 5.00
N GLN A 128 -22.02 12.98 5.60
CA GLN A 128 -20.73 12.83 6.26
C GLN A 128 -19.58 12.84 5.25
N ILE A 129 -19.72 12.14 4.12
CA ILE A 129 -18.77 12.21 3.00
C ILE A 129 -18.60 13.67 2.53
N PHE A 130 -19.71 14.37 2.30
CA PHE A 130 -19.69 15.77 1.85
C PHE A 130 -19.03 16.68 2.88
N ALA A 131 -19.32 16.46 4.17
CA ALA A 131 -18.67 17.18 5.27
C ALA A 131 -17.14 17.05 5.19
N HIS A 132 -16.66 15.82 5.01
CA HIS A 132 -15.24 15.51 4.96
C HIS A 132 -14.57 16.16 3.75
N LEU A 133 -15.16 16.00 2.57
CA LEU A 133 -14.65 16.57 1.32
C LEU A 133 -14.57 18.10 1.39
N ASN A 134 -15.62 18.76 1.90
CA ASN A 134 -15.66 20.21 2.02
C ASN A 134 -14.71 20.74 3.12
N GLN A 135 -14.39 19.94 4.15
CA GLN A 135 -13.39 20.29 5.17
C GLN A 135 -11.96 20.23 4.64
N LEU A 136 -11.63 19.27 3.77
CA LEU A 136 -10.31 19.15 3.15
C LEU A 136 -9.94 20.40 2.32
N GLU A 137 -10.92 21.11 1.77
CA GLU A 137 -10.71 22.35 1.02
C GLU A 137 -10.45 23.56 1.95
N ILE A 138 -11.17 23.66 3.07
CA ILE A 138 -11.03 24.75 4.06
C ILE A 138 -9.64 24.77 4.69
N ALA A 139 -9.00 23.61 4.86
CA ALA A 139 -7.63 23.53 5.38
C ALA A 139 -6.57 24.04 4.37
N ASN A 140 -6.89 24.07 3.08
CA ASN A 140 -5.94 24.37 1.99
C ASN A 140 -6.01 25.80 1.45
N VAL A 141 -7.08 26.55 1.77
CA VAL A 141 -7.21 27.96 1.41
C VAL A 141 -7.31 28.76 2.71
N ALA A 142 -6.16 29.25 3.19
CA ALA A 142 -6.12 30.09 4.37
C ALA A 142 -7.04 31.32 4.21
N SER A 143 -7.95 31.45 5.17
CA SER A 143 -8.81 32.60 5.49
C SER A 143 -10.21 32.68 4.86
N SER A 144 -11.20 32.44 5.74
CA SER A 144 -12.48 33.15 5.83
C SER A 144 -13.55 32.87 4.77
N LYS A 145 -14.32 31.78 4.96
CA LYS A 145 -15.78 31.81 4.79
C LYS A 145 -16.41 30.99 5.92
N ALA A 146 -17.37 31.59 6.60
CA ALA A 146 -18.15 30.94 7.64
C ALA A 146 -18.68 29.57 7.16
N LEU A 147 -18.75 28.59 8.06
CA LEU A 147 -19.46 27.32 7.89
C LEU A 147 -20.87 27.62 7.39
N ASN A 148 -21.08 27.63 6.07
CA ASN A 148 -22.41 27.70 5.50
C ASN A 148 -23.09 26.37 5.85
N SER A 149 -24.33 26.44 6.30
CA SER A 149 -25.18 25.27 6.59
C SER A 149 -25.34 24.31 5.40
N ASP A 150 -24.96 24.77 4.21
CA ASP A 150 -24.96 24.03 2.94
C ASP A 150 -23.76 23.07 2.75
N SER A 151 -22.77 23.09 3.66
CA SER A 151 -21.56 22.26 3.62
C SER A 151 -21.84 20.75 3.56
N HIS A 152 -22.97 20.29 4.10
CA HIS A 152 -23.33 18.87 4.07
C HIS A 152 -24.26 18.52 2.91
N MET A 153 -24.78 19.54 2.21
CA MET A 153 -25.88 19.37 1.27
C MET A 153 -25.40 19.23 -0.17
N TYR A 154 -24.27 19.85 -0.52
CA TYR A 154 -23.79 19.91 -1.90
C TYR A 154 -22.29 19.70 -2.01
N ILE A 155 -21.89 19.09 -3.11
CA ILE A 155 -20.51 19.11 -3.62
C ILE A 155 -20.51 19.66 -5.04
N ASP A 156 -19.38 20.23 -5.45
CA ASP A 156 -19.12 20.52 -6.85
C ASP A 156 -18.34 19.37 -7.51
N LYS A 157 -17.91 19.63 -8.73
CA LYS A 157 -17.21 18.68 -9.58
C LYS A 157 -15.79 18.36 -9.10
N ASP A 158 -15.11 19.32 -8.48
CA ASP A 158 -13.75 19.11 -7.98
C ASP A 158 -13.80 18.21 -6.74
N HIS A 159 -14.80 18.38 -5.88
CA HIS A 159 -15.10 17.49 -4.77
C HIS A 159 -15.50 16.09 -5.23
N PHE A 160 -16.25 15.98 -6.33
CA PHE A 160 -16.55 14.67 -6.93
C PHE A 160 -15.30 13.96 -7.45
N GLU A 161 -14.39 14.71 -8.10
CA GLU A 161 -13.10 14.16 -8.51
C GLU A 161 -12.30 13.67 -7.30
N ALA A 162 -12.27 14.46 -6.21
CA ALA A 162 -11.61 14.09 -4.98
C ALA A 162 -12.21 12.80 -4.38
N TYR A 163 -13.54 12.67 -4.36
CA TYR A 163 -14.24 11.46 -3.93
C TYR A 163 -13.85 10.24 -4.76
N LEU A 164 -13.82 10.35 -6.09
CA LEU A 164 -13.48 9.23 -6.97
C LEU A 164 -12.07 8.66 -6.71
N MET A 165 -11.17 9.50 -6.17
CA MET A 165 -9.79 9.16 -5.84
C MET A 165 -9.58 8.89 -4.34
N SER A 166 -10.64 8.94 -3.55
CA SER A 166 -10.60 8.74 -2.09
C SER A 166 -10.67 7.25 -1.73
N ALA A 167 -10.23 6.90 -0.52
CA ALA A 167 -10.26 5.52 -0.03
C ALA A 167 -11.71 5.00 0.12
N GLU A 168 -12.66 5.91 0.29
CA GLU A 168 -14.09 5.63 0.35
C GLU A 168 -14.67 5.15 -0.99
N ASN A 169 -13.95 5.38 -2.10
CA ASN A 169 -14.30 4.89 -3.43
C ASN A 169 -13.22 3.96 -3.99
N ASP A 170 -12.48 3.28 -3.11
CA ASP A 170 -11.53 2.26 -3.54
C ASP A 170 -12.27 1.08 -4.19
N VAL A 171 -11.63 0.46 -5.19
CA VAL A 171 -12.14 -0.76 -5.82
C VAL A 171 -12.15 -1.93 -4.83
N PHE A 172 -11.25 -1.89 -3.85
CA PHE A 172 -11.18 -2.80 -2.74
C PHE A 172 -12.07 -2.30 -1.61
N ASP A 173 -13.15 -3.02 -1.31
CA ASP A 173 -14.10 -2.64 -0.27
C ASP A 173 -13.43 -2.76 1.12
N PRO A 174 -13.09 -1.65 1.79
CA PRO A 174 -12.32 -1.71 3.03
C PRO A 174 -13.11 -2.37 4.17
N LYS A 175 -14.45 -2.48 4.07
CA LYS A 175 -15.29 -3.20 5.05
C LYS A 175 -15.23 -4.70 4.84
N LYS A 176 -15.14 -5.18 3.58
CA LYS A 176 -14.96 -6.61 3.26
C LYS A 176 -13.53 -7.08 3.47
N GLU A 177 -12.56 -6.18 3.42
CA GLU A 177 -11.16 -6.47 3.75
C GLU A 177 -10.88 -6.43 5.26
N ARG A 178 -11.87 -6.07 6.10
CA ARG A 178 -11.69 -6.16 7.55
C ARG A 178 -11.55 -7.62 7.93
N PHE A 179 -10.34 -7.96 8.33
CA PHE A 179 -10.04 -9.23 8.94
C PHE A 179 -10.93 -9.46 10.18
N ASP A 180 -11.70 -10.55 10.16
CA ASP A 180 -12.52 -10.99 11.29
C ASP A 180 -11.79 -12.11 12.06
N GLN A 181 -11.28 -11.75 13.24
CA GLN A 181 -10.57 -12.66 14.14
C GLN A 181 -11.40 -13.91 14.49
N ASN A 182 -12.73 -13.78 14.59
CA ASN A 182 -13.60 -14.90 14.98
C ASN A 182 -13.60 -16.03 13.95
N CYS A 183 -13.22 -15.72 12.70
CA CYS A 183 -13.11 -16.69 11.63
C CYS A 183 -11.84 -17.57 11.73
N MET A 184 -10.96 -17.39 12.71
CA MET A 184 -9.70 -18.13 12.87
C MET A 184 -9.77 -19.30 13.88
N THR A 185 -10.99 -19.77 14.14
CA THR A 185 -11.31 -20.80 15.15
C THR A 185 -11.53 -22.20 14.58
N HIS A 186 -11.58 -22.36 13.25
CA HIS A 186 -11.78 -23.65 12.58
C HIS A 186 -10.46 -24.43 12.47
N SER A 187 -10.52 -25.70 12.09
CA SER A 187 -9.33 -26.53 11.87
C SER A 187 -8.43 -25.90 10.79
N LEU A 188 -7.10 -25.93 10.97
CA LEU A 188 -6.11 -25.46 9.97
C LEU A 188 -6.39 -25.99 8.54
N SER A 189 -6.94 -27.20 8.41
CA SER A 189 -7.31 -27.81 7.13
C SER A 189 -8.44 -27.10 6.36
N GLU A 190 -9.12 -26.15 6.98
CA GLU A 190 -10.23 -25.38 6.37
C GLU A 190 -9.77 -24.05 5.78
N TYR A 191 -8.48 -23.72 5.89
CA TYR A 191 -7.91 -22.45 5.44
C TYR A 191 -7.02 -22.62 4.22
N TRP A 192 -7.04 -21.59 3.37
CA TRP A 192 -6.02 -21.41 2.35
C TRP A 192 -4.80 -20.77 3.01
N ILE A 193 -3.66 -21.47 2.98
CA ILE A 193 -2.42 -21.00 3.61
C ILE A 193 -1.50 -20.46 2.52
N ASN A 194 -1.13 -19.18 2.64
CA ASN A 194 -0.15 -18.56 1.77
C ASN A 194 1.22 -19.25 1.97
N SER A 195 1.71 -19.91 0.92
CA SER A 195 2.82 -20.86 1.00
C SER A 195 3.87 -20.53 -0.04
N SER A 196 5.14 -20.66 0.34
CA SER A 196 6.30 -20.40 -0.52
C SER A 196 7.04 -21.71 -0.78
N HIS A 197 7.40 -21.92 -2.04
CA HIS A 197 8.23 -23.04 -2.48
C HIS A 197 9.67 -22.59 -2.70
N ASN A 198 10.64 -23.41 -2.26
CA ASN A 198 12.08 -23.11 -2.23
C ASN A 198 12.36 -21.69 -1.73
N THR A 199 11.85 -21.38 -0.55
CA THR A 199 11.80 -20.01 0.01
C THR A 199 13.17 -19.34 0.06
N TYR A 200 14.24 -20.11 0.22
CA TYR A 200 15.61 -19.62 0.27
C TYR A 200 16.12 -19.00 -1.05
N LEU A 201 15.54 -19.34 -2.21
CA LEU A 201 16.06 -18.89 -3.51
C LEU A 201 15.70 -17.43 -3.83
N THR A 202 16.69 -16.67 -4.28
CA THR A 202 16.53 -15.27 -4.75
C THR A 202 16.21 -15.18 -6.24
N GLY A 203 16.34 -16.28 -6.99
CA GLY A 203 16.19 -16.31 -8.43
C GLY A 203 15.84 -17.69 -8.96
N ASP A 204 16.56 -18.14 -10.00
CA ASP A 204 16.31 -19.42 -10.66
C ASP A 204 16.68 -20.65 -9.82
N GLN A 205 16.19 -21.80 -10.26
CA GLN A 205 16.34 -23.10 -9.58
C GLN A 205 17.73 -23.74 -9.76
N LEU A 206 18.64 -23.21 -10.58
CA LEU A 206 19.87 -23.93 -10.94
C LEU A 206 21.14 -23.26 -10.43
N ALA A 207 21.22 -21.93 -10.44
CA ALA A 207 22.45 -21.20 -10.16
C ALA A 207 22.25 -19.90 -9.36
N SER A 208 21.03 -19.60 -8.92
CA SER A 208 20.78 -18.38 -8.15
C SER A 208 21.32 -18.45 -6.71
N GLN A 209 21.32 -17.31 -6.03
CA GLN A 209 21.73 -17.26 -4.63
C GLN A 209 20.60 -17.74 -3.72
N SER A 210 20.98 -18.46 -2.68
CA SER A 210 20.15 -18.69 -1.49
C SER A 210 20.41 -17.57 -0.48
N SER A 211 19.36 -17.06 0.16
CA SER A 211 19.46 -15.99 1.15
C SER A 211 18.47 -16.19 2.30
N VAL A 212 18.95 -15.97 3.53
CA VAL A 212 18.14 -15.92 4.75
C VAL A 212 17.09 -14.81 4.68
N GLU A 213 17.40 -13.70 4.01
CA GLU A 213 16.51 -12.54 3.88
C GLU A 213 15.20 -12.88 3.14
N MET A 214 15.22 -13.90 2.27
CA MET A 214 14.02 -14.33 1.55
C MET A 214 12.92 -14.88 2.47
N TYR A 215 13.30 -15.49 3.60
CA TYR A 215 12.32 -15.90 4.62
C TYR A 215 11.65 -14.69 5.26
N MET A 216 12.41 -13.64 5.57
CA MET A 216 11.85 -12.38 6.10
C MET A 216 10.91 -11.74 5.09
N TYR A 217 11.31 -11.65 3.82
CA TYR A 217 10.46 -11.13 2.76
C TYR A 217 9.17 -11.93 2.59
N ALA A 218 9.23 -13.26 2.62
CA ALA A 218 8.05 -14.11 2.55
C ALA A 218 7.10 -13.85 3.73
N LEU A 219 7.61 -13.85 4.96
CA LEU A 219 6.81 -13.67 6.18
C LEU A 219 6.14 -12.29 6.26
N TYR A 220 6.88 -11.21 5.94
CA TYR A 220 6.33 -9.85 5.91
C TYR A 220 5.33 -9.62 4.76
N ARG A 221 5.39 -10.45 3.70
CA ARG A 221 4.35 -10.51 2.65
C ARG A 221 3.17 -11.42 3.00
N GLY A 222 3.11 -11.90 4.24
CA GLY A 222 2.00 -12.71 4.75
C GLY A 222 2.11 -14.21 4.44
N CYS A 223 3.27 -14.71 4.02
CA CYS A 223 3.50 -16.14 3.89
C CYS A 223 3.46 -16.82 5.27
N ARG A 224 2.89 -18.01 5.36
CA ARG A 224 2.78 -18.79 6.60
C ARG A 224 3.26 -20.24 6.46
N CYS A 225 3.68 -20.66 5.27
CA CYS A 225 4.38 -21.92 5.07
C CYS A 225 5.65 -21.66 4.24
N VAL A 226 6.81 -21.95 4.81
CA VAL A 226 8.12 -21.74 4.18
C VAL A 226 8.87 -23.06 4.08
N GLU A 227 9.62 -23.21 2.99
CA GLU A 227 10.31 -24.45 2.64
C GLU A 227 11.81 -24.36 2.90
N LEU A 228 12.37 -25.42 3.48
CA LEU A 228 13.79 -25.56 3.80
C LEU A 228 14.28 -26.93 3.31
N ASP A 229 15.11 -26.93 2.28
CA ASP A 229 15.78 -28.12 1.75
C ASP A 229 17.09 -28.30 2.49
N VAL A 230 17.09 -29.12 3.55
CA VAL A 230 18.20 -29.20 4.49
C VAL A 230 19.11 -30.39 4.16
N TRP A 231 20.41 -30.11 4.08
CA TRP A 231 21.46 -31.06 3.71
C TRP A 231 22.61 -31.02 4.71
N ASP A 232 23.39 -32.10 4.75
CA ASP A 232 24.67 -32.12 5.47
C ASP A 232 25.62 -31.05 4.92
N GLY A 233 26.14 -30.23 5.82
CA GLY A 233 27.16 -29.22 5.52
C GLY A 233 28.50 -29.59 6.13
N ASP A 234 29.27 -28.56 6.50
CA ASP A 234 30.56 -28.73 7.13
C ASP A 234 30.43 -29.02 8.64
N VAL A 235 31.55 -29.26 9.30
CA VAL A 235 31.65 -29.34 10.76
C VAL A 235 32.33 -28.07 11.26
N ASP A 236 31.75 -27.44 12.29
CA ASP A 236 32.32 -26.28 12.94
C ASP A 236 33.72 -26.61 13.47
N THR A 237 34.70 -25.79 13.10
CA THR A 237 36.12 -26.07 13.41
C THR A 237 36.45 -25.89 14.88
N ASP A 238 35.69 -25.07 15.60
CA ASP A 238 35.95 -24.72 16.99
C ASP A 238 35.14 -25.60 17.96
N LEU A 239 33.89 -25.89 17.60
CA LEU A 239 32.95 -26.66 18.41
C LEU A 239 32.91 -28.15 18.03
N GLY A 240 33.39 -28.52 16.84
CA GLY A 240 33.31 -29.88 16.33
C GLY A 240 31.88 -30.35 16.03
N LEU A 241 30.93 -29.42 15.89
CA LEU A 241 29.51 -29.71 15.69
C LEU A 241 29.14 -29.65 14.21
N PRO A 242 28.27 -30.56 13.72
CA PRO A 242 27.69 -30.47 12.37
C PRO A 242 27.01 -29.12 12.11
N ILE A 243 27.16 -28.60 10.88
CA ILE A 243 26.48 -27.38 10.41
C ILE A 243 25.50 -27.75 9.29
N PRO A 244 24.20 -27.96 9.58
CA PRO A 244 23.20 -28.19 8.55
C PRO A 244 23.05 -26.97 7.64
N ILE A 245 22.94 -27.20 6.34
CA ILE A 245 22.84 -26.14 5.32
C ILE A 245 21.56 -26.29 4.50
N VAL A 246 21.08 -25.17 3.97
CA VAL A 246 19.91 -25.11 3.09
C VAL A 246 20.32 -24.63 1.70
N TYR A 247 19.94 -25.40 0.68
CA TYR A 247 20.11 -25.07 -0.75
C TYR A 247 19.35 -26.06 -1.63
N HIS A 248 19.26 -25.77 -2.94
CA HIS A 248 18.64 -26.70 -3.87
C HIS A 248 19.63 -27.79 -4.27
N GLY A 249 19.36 -29.01 -3.78
CA GLY A 249 20.21 -30.18 -3.93
C GLY A 249 20.66 -30.44 -5.38
N HIS A 250 21.89 -30.91 -5.55
CA HIS A 250 22.48 -31.23 -6.87
C HIS A 250 22.53 -30.08 -7.88
N THR A 251 22.46 -28.82 -7.43
CA THR A 251 22.58 -27.65 -8.28
C THR A 251 23.77 -26.75 -7.90
N MET A 252 23.89 -25.60 -8.56
CA MET A 252 24.92 -24.59 -8.31
C MET A 252 24.44 -23.44 -7.42
N THR A 253 23.26 -23.56 -6.81
CA THR A 253 22.75 -22.52 -5.90
C THR A 253 23.65 -22.38 -4.68
N THR A 254 23.79 -21.16 -4.15
CA THR A 254 24.59 -20.95 -2.93
C THR A 254 23.92 -21.59 -1.71
N LYS A 255 24.68 -21.76 -0.63
CA LYS A 255 24.25 -22.44 0.59
C LYS A 255 24.17 -21.44 1.73
N ILE A 256 23.20 -21.61 2.62
CA ILE A 256 23.04 -20.82 3.84
C ILE A 256 22.90 -21.76 5.05
N PRO A 257 23.37 -21.39 6.26
CA PRO A 257 23.17 -22.20 7.45
C PRO A 257 21.69 -22.33 7.81
N PHE A 258 21.27 -23.51 8.27
CA PHE A 258 19.91 -23.73 8.76
C PHE A 258 19.60 -22.85 9.99
N SER A 259 20.55 -22.72 10.91
CA SER A 259 20.42 -21.89 12.13
C SER A 259 20.02 -20.46 11.83
N ASP A 260 20.66 -19.84 10.83
CA ASP A 260 20.44 -18.43 10.48
C ASP A 260 19.00 -18.20 10.01
N ILE A 261 18.39 -19.20 9.36
CA ILE A 261 16.99 -19.15 8.95
C ILE A 261 16.07 -19.19 10.17
N ILE A 262 16.34 -20.11 11.11
CA ILE A 262 15.54 -20.23 12.33
C ILE A 262 15.66 -18.97 13.20
N ASP A 263 16.86 -18.39 13.29
CA ASP A 263 17.10 -17.11 13.96
C ASP A 263 16.31 -15.97 13.31
N ALA A 264 16.30 -15.89 11.98
CA ALA A 264 15.52 -14.89 11.26
C ALA A 264 14.02 -15.02 11.55
N VAL A 265 13.48 -16.24 11.57
CA VAL A 265 12.08 -16.49 11.93
C VAL A 265 11.81 -16.11 13.39
N LYS A 266 12.72 -16.41 14.32
CA LYS A 266 12.60 -15.98 15.72
C LYS A 266 12.55 -14.46 15.85
N VAL A 267 13.41 -13.76 15.13
CA VAL A 267 13.39 -12.28 15.04
C VAL A 267 12.05 -11.79 14.50
N PHE A 268 11.54 -12.37 13.41
CA PHE A 268 10.20 -12.03 12.91
C PHE A 268 9.12 -12.18 13.99
N LEU A 269 9.08 -13.31 14.70
CA LEU A 269 8.10 -13.56 15.76
C LEU A 269 8.21 -12.56 16.92
N SER A 270 9.43 -12.13 17.28
CA SER A 270 9.64 -11.13 18.33
C SER A 270 9.06 -9.74 17.98
N PHE A 271 9.03 -9.39 16.69
CA PHE A 271 8.41 -8.15 16.21
C PHE A 271 6.93 -8.32 15.86
N ASN A 272 6.45 -9.57 15.74
CA ASN A 272 5.09 -9.92 15.33
C ASN A 272 4.49 -10.98 16.28
N PRO A 273 4.31 -10.66 17.58
CA PRO A 273 3.86 -11.63 18.58
C PRO A 273 2.44 -12.17 18.31
N GLU A 274 1.61 -11.39 17.62
CA GLU A 274 0.25 -11.78 17.20
C GLU A 274 0.22 -12.55 15.87
N SER A 275 1.38 -13.03 15.38
CA SER A 275 1.42 -13.79 14.14
C SER A 275 0.72 -15.13 14.28
N TYR A 276 -0.13 -15.45 13.30
CA TYR A 276 -0.61 -16.82 13.08
C TYR A 276 0.54 -17.82 12.87
N PRO A 277 0.29 -19.13 13.08
CA PRO A 277 1.30 -20.17 12.98
C PRO A 277 2.11 -20.12 11.69
N ILE A 278 3.42 -20.31 11.83
CA ILE A 278 4.35 -20.47 10.71
C ILE A 278 4.67 -21.96 10.60
N ILE A 279 4.48 -22.51 9.41
CA ILE A 279 4.75 -23.91 9.08
C ILE A 279 6.10 -23.98 8.38
N PHE A 280 6.98 -24.86 8.87
CA PHE A 280 8.20 -25.24 8.17
C PHE A 280 7.98 -26.52 7.39
N SER A 281 8.09 -26.45 6.07
CA SER A 281 8.19 -27.61 5.19
C SER A 281 9.66 -28.01 5.12
N LEU A 282 10.05 -29.03 5.88
CA LEU A 282 11.43 -29.53 5.92
C LEU A 282 11.61 -30.66 4.91
N GLU A 283 12.34 -30.41 3.82
CA GLU A 283 12.85 -31.47 2.94
C GLU A 283 14.21 -31.93 3.49
N ASN A 284 14.20 -33.01 4.28
CA ASN A 284 15.35 -33.41 5.09
C ASN A 284 16.21 -34.47 4.39
N HIS A 285 17.44 -34.09 4.01
CA HIS A 285 18.48 -34.96 3.45
C HIS A 285 19.66 -35.16 4.40
N CYS A 286 19.52 -34.76 5.66
CA CYS A 286 20.59 -34.82 6.63
C CYS A 286 20.84 -36.23 7.19
N SER A 287 22.10 -36.54 7.51
CA SER A 287 22.44 -37.70 8.32
C SER A 287 22.05 -37.48 9.80
N ILE A 288 21.96 -38.56 10.57
CA ILE A 288 21.48 -38.52 11.96
C ILE A 288 22.20 -37.47 12.83
N PRO A 289 23.55 -37.33 12.80
CA PRO A 289 24.21 -36.28 13.59
C PRO A 289 23.78 -34.85 13.24
N PHE A 290 23.52 -34.57 11.96
CA PHE A 290 23.01 -33.27 11.53
C PHE A 290 21.53 -33.08 11.93
N GLN A 291 20.72 -34.14 11.88
CA GLN A 291 19.33 -34.10 12.34
C GLN A 291 19.23 -33.81 13.85
N GLU A 292 20.14 -34.38 14.66
CA GLU A 292 20.23 -34.10 16.09
C GLU A 292 20.52 -32.62 16.34
N VAL A 293 21.47 -32.03 15.61
CA VAL A 293 21.78 -30.59 15.67
C VAL A 293 20.59 -29.75 15.20
N MET A 294 19.91 -30.11 14.11
CA MET A 294 18.72 -29.39 13.65
C MET A 294 17.62 -29.36 14.72
N ALA A 295 17.37 -30.50 15.37
CA ALA A 295 16.37 -30.60 16.43
C ALA A 295 16.76 -29.73 17.64
N GLU A 296 18.03 -29.76 18.05
CA GLU A 296 18.55 -28.90 19.13
C GLU A 296 18.45 -27.42 18.79
N GLN A 297 18.77 -27.02 17.55
CA GLN A 297 18.65 -25.64 17.08
C GLN A 297 17.19 -25.16 17.08
N LEU A 298 16.25 -25.98 16.59
CA LEU A 298 14.82 -25.65 16.64
C LEU A 298 14.34 -25.45 18.08
N LEU A 299 14.70 -26.37 18.99
CA LEU A 299 14.32 -26.29 20.41
C LEU A 299 14.92 -25.07 21.10
N THR A 300 16.20 -24.80 20.87
CA THR A 300 16.95 -23.75 21.56
C THR A 300 16.60 -22.35 21.05
N ILE A 301 16.50 -22.18 19.73
CA ILE A 301 16.27 -20.87 19.10
C ILE A 301 14.80 -20.46 19.24
N LEU A 302 13.85 -21.36 18.92
CA LEU A 302 12.44 -21.01 18.95
C LEU A 302 11.86 -21.07 20.37
N GLY A 303 12.36 -21.99 21.21
CA GLY A 303 11.90 -22.19 22.58
C GLY A 303 10.38 -22.39 22.63
N ASP A 304 9.72 -21.59 23.45
CA ASP A 304 8.25 -21.65 23.65
C ASP A 304 7.43 -21.35 22.38
N HIS A 305 8.04 -20.84 21.31
CA HIS A 305 7.36 -20.62 20.03
C HIS A 305 7.29 -21.89 19.17
N LEU A 306 8.06 -22.93 19.50
CA LEU A 306 8.01 -24.20 18.80
C LEU A 306 6.83 -25.02 19.29
N TYR A 307 5.85 -25.23 18.41
CA TYR A 307 4.74 -26.12 18.69
C TYR A 307 5.21 -27.58 18.78
N THR A 308 5.04 -28.20 19.95
CA THR A 308 5.28 -29.62 20.16
C THR A 308 3.93 -30.32 20.39
N PRO A 309 3.50 -31.21 19.47
CA PRO A 309 2.21 -31.88 19.60
C PRO A 309 2.17 -32.81 20.82
N SER A 310 1.00 -32.89 21.46
CA SER A 310 0.72 -33.85 22.53
C SER A 310 0.02 -35.09 21.97
N GLU A 311 -0.01 -36.19 22.71
CA GLU A 311 -0.75 -37.40 22.27
C GLU A 311 -2.22 -37.12 21.95
N SER A 312 -2.83 -36.16 22.64
CA SER A 312 -4.22 -35.75 22.38
C SER A 312 -4.40 -35.00 21.06
N THR A 313 -3.42 -34.18 20.63
CA THR A 313 -3.52 -33.44 19.36
C THR A 313 -3.23 -34.33 18.16
N LEU A 314 -2.53 -35.45 18.32
CA LEU A 314 -2.25 -36.41 17.25
C LEU A 314 -3.46 -37.25 16.80
N LYS A 315 -4.49 -37.37 17.64
CA LYS A 315 -5.67 -38.24 17.38
C LYS A 315 -6.93 -37.46 17.01
N GLY A 316 -6.87 -36.13 16.96
CA GLY A 316 -8.00 -35.23 16.73
C GLY A 316 -7.90 -34.43 15.43
N ALA A 317 -8.79 -33.45 15.27
CA ALA A 317 -8.66 -32.43 14.22
C ALA A 317 -7.42 -31.57 14.46
N LEU A 318 -6.88 -30.97 13.39
CA LEU A 318 -5.76 -30.02 13.51
C LEU A 318 -6.19 -28.82 14.39
N PRO A 319 -5.25 -28.21 15.12
CA PRO A 319 -5.53 -26.98 15.85
C PRO A 319 -5.99 -25.88 14.89
N SER A 320 -6.70 -24.90 15.42
CA SER A 320 -7.07 -23.70 14.70
C SER A 320 -5.90 -22.71 14.64
N PRO A 321 -5.85 -21.80 13.66
CA PRO A 321 -4.81 -20.76 13.62
C PRO A 321 -4.73 -19.93 14.91
N GLU A 322 -5.84 -19.70 15.63
CA GLU A 322 -5.84 -18.96 16.90
C GLU A 322 -5.13 -19.69 18.07
N ARG A 323 -4.88 -20.99 17.96
CA ARG A 323 -4.28 -21.82 19.03
C ARG A 323 -2.81 -22.15 18.74
#